data_AF-A0A7W4BRG5-F1
#
_entry.id   AF-A0A7W4BRG5-F1
#
_cell.length_a   1.000
_cell.length_b   1.000
_cell.length_c   1.000
_cell.angle_alpha   90.00
_cell.angle_beta   90.00
_cell.angle_gamma   90.00
#
_symmetry.space_group_name_H-M   'P 1'
#
loop_
_entity.id
_entity.type
_entity.pdbx_description
1 polymer ?
#
loop_
_entity_poly.entity_id
_entity_poly.type
_entity_poly.pdbx_seq_one_letter_code
_entity_poly.pdbx_strand_id
1 'polypeptide(L)'
;MKIDAHSLPDDPEQLKRMLLELQQHMDEKLAEKDAKIHELLQAYNAKLAKEYAKKSEKMPGAGEVFNEAEDILDEHDKALLATSASVKKEKAKPKRRPLP
;
A
#
# COMPACT_ATOMS: atom_id res chain seq x y z
N MET A 1 41.36 -5.02 12.56
CA MET A 1 41.73 -4.84 13.98
C MET A 1 41.96 -6.23 14.54
N LYS A 2 43.11 -6.51 15.15
CA LYS A 2 43.35 -7.81 15.80
C LYS A 2 42.87 -7.66 17.23
N ILE A 3 41.94 -8.52 17.65
CA ILE A 3 41.51 -8.58 19.04
C ILE A 3 42.53 -9.48 19.73
N ASP A 4 43.28 -8.92 20.68
CA ASP A 4 44.21 -9.71 21.48
C ASP A 4 43.41 -10.56 22.48
N ALA A 5 43.57 -11.88 22.43
CA ALA A 5 42.82 -12.81 23.29
C ALA A 5 43.07 -12.56 24.79
N HIS A 6 44.24 -12.01 25.14
CA HIS A 6 44.59 -11.63 26.51
C HIS A 6 43.93 -10.33 27.00
N SER A 7 43.19 -9.64 26.13
CA SER A 7 42.42 -8.45 26.51
C SER A 7 40.99 -8.78 26.94
N LEU A 8 40.57 -10.05 26.78
CA LEU A 8 39.28 -10.51 27.27
C LEU A 8 39.35 -10.83 28.77
N PRO A 9 38.24 -10.66 29.50
CA PRO A 9 38.14 -11.13 30.88
C PRO A 9 38.31 -12.65 30.95
N ASP A 10 39.06 -13.14 31.94
CA ASP A 10 39.21 -14.57 32.21
C ASP A 10 38.00 -15.16 32.98
N ASP A 11 37.10 -14.30 33.48
CA ASP A 11 35.89 -14.72 34.19
C ASP A 11 34.80 -15.19 33.20
N PRO A 12 34.36 -16.47 33.27
CA PRO A 12 33.33 -17.01 32.38
C PRO A 12 31.98 -16.28 32.50
N GLU A 13 31.61 -15.76 33.67
CA GLU A 13 30.34 -15.05 33.83
C GLU A 13 30.37 -13.68 33.14
N GLN A 14 31.51 -12.99 33.19
CA GLN A 14 31.72 -11.72 32.49
C GLN A 14 31.74 -11.91 30.96
N LEU A 15 32.36 -13.00 30.47
CA LEU A 15 32.35 -13.34 29.04
C LEU A 15 30.94 -13.62 28.50
N LYS A 16 30.10 -14.35 29.24
CA LYS A 16 28.71 -14.61 28.86
C LYS A 16 27.90 -13.32 28.73
N ARG A 17 28.09 -12.38 29.65
CA ARG A 17 27.42 -11.06 29.60
C ARG A 17 27.83 -10.26 28.37
N MET A 18 29.13 -10.16 28.10
CA MET A 18 29.62 -9.47 26.88
C MET A 18 29.11 -10.12 25.60
N LEU A 19 29.03 -11.46 25.55
CA LEU A 19 28.51 -12.16 24.39
C LEU A 19 27.02 -11.86 24.16
N LEU A 20 26.23 -11.83 25.23
CA LEU A 20 24.82 -11.47 25.17
C LEU A 20 24.62 -10.02 24.70
N GLU A 21 25.40 -9.08 25.24
CA GLU A 21 25.38 -7.68 24.83
C GLU A 21 25.79 -7.49 23.37
N LEU A 22 26.85 -8.20 22.93
CA LEU A 22 27.28 -8.18 21.54
C LEU A 22 26.18 -8.73 20.61
N GLN A 23 25.52 -9.82 21.01
CA GLN A 23 24.42 -10.38 20.24
C GLN A 23 23.26 -9.38 20.11
N GLN A 24 22.84 -8.77 21.21
CA GLN A 24 21.78 -7.74 21.20
C GLN A 24 22.12 -6.58 20.28
N HIS A 25 23.33 -6.03 20.39
CA HIS A 25 23.76 -4.92 19.55
C HIS A 25 23.90 -5.31 18.07
N MET A 26 24.26 -6.55 17.76
CA MET A 26 24.27 -7.04 16.38
C MET A 26 22.86 -7.21 15.83
N ASP A 27 21.93 -7.72 16.63
CA ASP A 27 20.51 -7.85 16.27
C ASP A 27 19.87 -6.48 16.02
N GLU A 28 20.14 -5.49 16.87
CA GLU A 28 19.69 -4.10 16.67
C GLU A 28 20.24 -3.52 15.36
N LYS A 29 21.54 -3.67 15.10
CA LYS A 29 22.15 -3.20 13.85
C LYS A 29 21.63 -3.91 12.62
N LEU A 30 21.22 -5.17 12.75
CA LEU A 30 20.63 -5.91 11.65
C LEU A 30 19.22 -5.40 11.37
N ALA A 31 18.40 -5.21 12.41
CA ALA A 31 17.06 -4.64 12.31
C ALA A 31 17.07 -3.23 11.70
N GLU A 32 18.02 -2.36 12.10
CA GLU A 32 18.18 -1.03 11.50
C GLU A 32 18.51 -1.10 10.00
N LYS A 33 19.39 -2.02 9.60
CA LYS A 33 19.73 -2.21 8.18
C LYS A 33 18.55 -2.74 7.39
N ASP A 34 17.84 -3.72 7.93
CA ASP A 34 16.67 -4.31 7.27
C ASP A 34 15.55 -3.29 7.09
N ALA A 35 15.29 -2.45 8.09
CA ALA A 35 14.33 -1.35 7.99
C ALA A 35 14.71 -0.38 6.87
N LYS A 36 15.99 0.00 6.79
CA LYS A 36 16.49 0.90 5.73
C LYS A 36 16.41 0.27 4.34
N ILE A 37 16.71 -1.03 4.21
CA ILE A 37 16.58 -1.76 2.95
C ILE A 37 15.12 -1.80 2.52
N HIS A 38 14.21 -2.10 3.45
CA HIS A 38 12.79 -2.15 3.16
C HIS A 38 12.25 -0.80 2.67
N GLU A 39 12.63 0.30 3.33
CA GLU A 39 12.26 1.66 2.91
C GLU A 39 12.76 1.97 1.49
N LEU A 40 14.02 1.65 1.20
CA LEU A 40 14.61 1.87 -0.14
C LEU A 40 13.92 1.04 -1.21
N LEU A 41 13.61 -0.24 -0.93
CA LEU A 41 12.89 -1.11 -1.84
C LEU A 41 11.47 -0.61 -2.10
N GLN A 42 10.77 -0.13 -1.07
CA GLN A 42 9.45 0.46 -1.20
C GLN A 42 9.49 1.72 -2.08
N ALA A 43 10.45 2.61 -1.86
CA ALA A 43 10.62 3.82 -2.66
C ALA A 43 10.95 3.49 -4.13
N TYR A 44 11.82 2.50 -4.36
CA TYR A 44 12.17 2.02 -5.69
C TYR A 44 10.97 1.42 -6.42
N ASN A 45 10.22 0.53 -5.77
CA ASN A 45 9.04 -0.11 -6.33
C ASN A 45 7.95 0.93 -6.64
N ALA A 46 7.75 1.92 -5.77
CA ALA A 46 6.82 3.01 -6.01
C ALA A 46 7.23 3.87 -7.23
N LYS A 47 8.52 4.15 -7.40
CA LYS A 47 9.05 4.85 -8.58
C LYS A 47 8.82 4.03 -9.85
N LEU A 48 9.12 2.74 -9.80
CA LEU A 48 8.95 1.82 -10.91
C LEU A 48 7.49 1.72 -11.34
N ALA A 49 6.58 1.59 -10.37
CA ALA A 49 5.14 1.57 -10.60
C ALA A 49 4.66 2.87 -11.27
N LYS A 50 5.16 4.05 -10.85
CA LYS A 50 4.83 5.34 -11.49
C LYS A 50 5.32 5.41 -12.94
N GLU A 51 6.56 4.99 -13.20
CA GLU A 51 7.14 4.98 -14.55
C GLU A 51 6.37 4.06 -15.49
N TYR A 52 6.01 2.85 -15.03
CA TYR A 52 5.24 1.91 -15.85
C TYR A 52 3.77 2.27 -15.95
N ALA A 53 3.14 2.84 -14.91
CA ALA A 53 1.77 3.36 -15.03
C ALA A 53 1.69 4.47 -16.09
N LYS A 54 2.67 5.38 -16.11
CA LYS A 54 2.77 6.41 -17.16
C LYS A 54 2.93 5.81 -18.56
N LYS A 55 3.63 4.67 -18.69
CA LYS A 55 3.79 3.95 -19.95
C LYS A 55 2.61 3.04 -20.31
N SER A 56 1.81 2.61 -19.32
CA SER A 56 0.64 1.75 -19.52
C SER A 56 -0.62 2.56 -19.80
N GLU A 57 -0.62 3.85 -19.50
CA GLU A 57 -1.67 4.78 -19.92
C GLU A 57 -1.54 5.02 -21.43
N LYS A 58 -2.06 4.05 -22.18
CA LYS A 58 -2.31 4.04 -23.63
C LYS A 58 -1.07 4.20 -24.50
N MET A 59 -0.63 3.08 -25.09
CA MET A 59 -0.07 3.20 -26.44
C MET A 59 -1.12 3.93 -27.31
N PRO A 60 -0.77 5.06 -27.95
CA PRO A 60 -1.67 5.72 -28.88
C PRO A 60 -2.12 4.69 -29.92
N GLY A 61 -3.44 4.45 -30.03
CA GLY A 61 -4.04 3.48 -30.95
C GLY A 61 -4.33 2.07 -30.41
N ALA A 62 -3.90 1.69 -29.20
CA ALA A 62 -4.16 0.33 -28.68
C ALA A 62 -5.59 0.11 -28.17
N GLY A 63 -6.31 1.19 -27.82
CA GLY A 63 -7.70 1.13 -27.36
C GLY A 63 -8.73 1.63 -28.38
N GLU A 64 -8.31 2.10 -29.55
CA GLU A 64 -9.22 2.73 -30.52
C GLU A 64 -9.85 1.71 -31.50
N VAL A 65 -9.31 0.49 -31.57
CA VAL A 65 -9.70 -0.48 -32.61
C VAL A 65 -10.88 -1.37 -32.21
N PHE A 66 -11.29 -1.40 -30.92
CA PHE A 66 -12.32 -2.33 -30.42
C PHE A 66 -13.28 -1.73 -29.38
N ASN A 67 -13.17 -0.43 -29.07
CA ASN A 67 -13.97 0.19 -28.01
C ASN A 67 -15.36 0.68 -28.49
N GLU A 68 -15.69 0.55 -29.78
CA GLU A 68 -16.96 1.07 -30.32
C GLU A 68 -18.19 0.48 -29.60
N ALA A 69 -18.16 -0.80 -29.23
CA ALA A 69 -19.26 -1.42 -28.48
C ALA A 69 -19.38 -0.91 -27.03
N GLU A 70 -18.25 -0.62 -26.37
CA GLU A 70 -18.25 -0.05 -25.01
C GLU A 70 -18.70 1.41 -25.04
N ASP A 71 -18.28 2.20 -26.03
CA ASP A 71 -18.70 3.59 -26.20
C ASP A 71 -20.22 3.72 -26.38
N ILE A 72 -20.84 2.80 -27.15
CA ILE A 72 -22.30 2.74 -27.32
C ILE A 72 -23.01 2.43 -25.99
N LEU A 73 -22.47 1.50 -25.20
CA LEU A 73 -23.04 1.14 -23.89
C LEU A 73 -22.91 2.29 -22.88
N ASP A 74 -21.75 2.95 -22.84
CA ASP A 74 -21.50 4.11 -21.98
C ASP A 74 -22.43 5.29 -22.31
N GLU A 75 -22.74 5.51 -23.59
CA GLU A 75 -23.68 6.55 -24.02
C GLU A 75 -25.12 6.22 -23.59
N HIS A 76 -25.53 4.96 -23.71
CA HIS A 76 -26.84 4.49 -23.25
C HIS A 76 -26.98 4.60 -21.72
N ASP A 77 -25.97 4.20 -20.96
CA ASP A 77 -25.96 4.29 -19.50
C ASP A 77 -26.01 5.74 -19.01
N LYS A 78 -25.29 6.66 -19.67
CA LYS A 78 -25.40 8.10 -19.40
C LYS A 78 -26.81 8.63 -19.66
N ALA A 79 -27.47 8.18 -20.72
CA ALA A 79 -28.85 8.56 -21.02
C ALA A 79 -29.85 8.04 -19.96
N LEU A 80 -29.67 6.81 -19.47
CA LEU A 80 -30.48 6.24 -18.39
C LEU A 80 -30.27 6.97 -17.04
N LEU A 81 -29.03 7.34 -16.73
CA LEU A 81 -28.71 8.11 -15.52
C LEU A 81 -29.27 9.54 -15.58
N ALA A 82 -29.23 10.18 -16.75
CA ALA A 82 -29.80 11.51 -16.95
C ALA A 82 -31.34 11.51 -16.84
N THR A 83 -32.01 10.45 -17.32
CA THR A 83 -33.47 10.34 -17.29
C THR A 83 -34.02 9.95 -15.92
N SER A 84 -33.26 9.20 -15.12
CA SER A 84 -33.66 8.76 -13.77
C SER A 84 -33.56 9.85 -12.68
N ALA A 85 -32.86 10.96 -12.94
CA ALA A 85 -32.69 12.07 -12.00
C ALA A 85 -33.99 12.85 -11.67
N SER A 86 -35.09 12.62 -12.40
CA SER A 86 -36.33 13.42 -12.26
C SER A 86 -37.42 12.80 -11.36
N VAL A 87 -37.32 11.53 -10.96
CA VAL A 87 -38.38 10.93 -10.12
C VAL A 87 -38.14 11.23 -8.64
N LYS A 88 -38.49 12.44 -8.22
CA LYS A 88 -38.68 12.79 -6.80
C LYS A 88 -39.83 11.93 -6.27
N LYS A 89 -39.54 10.74 -5.75
CA LYS A 89 -40.51 9.94 -4.98
C LYS A 89 -40.90 10.76 -3.75
N GLU A 90 -42.10 11.33 -3.76
CA GLU A 90 -42.67 11.98 -2.58
C GLU A 90 -42.75 10.96 -1.44
N LYS A 91 -41.95 11.16 -0.40
CA LYS A 91 -41.98 10.31 0.79
C LYS A 91 -43.29 10.59 1.52
N ALA A 92 -44.26 9.68 1.39
CA ALA A 92 -45.51 9.76 2.13
C ALA A 92 -45.23 9.69 3.64
N LYS A 93 -45.62 10.72 4.39
CA LYS A 93 -45.50 10.73 5.86
C LYS A 93 -46.49 9.72 6.47
N PRO A 94 -46.07 8.88 7.42
CA PRO A 94 -46.97 7.91 8.04
C PRO A 94 -48.01 8.62 8.90
N LYS A 95 -49.30 8.44 8.57
CA LYS A 95 -50.44 8.94 9.36
C LYS A 95 -50.66 8.03 10.58
N ARG A 96 -49.89 8.23 11.66
CA ARG A 96 -50.16 7.53 12.93
C ARG A 96 -51.29 8.24 13.66
N ARG A 97 -52.30 7.49 14.13
CA ARG A 97 -53.32 7.99 15.06
C ARG A 97 -52.77 7.87 16.49
N PRO A 98 -52.95 8.88 17.36
CA PRO A 98 -52.52 8.78 18.75
C PRO A 98 -53.34 7.71 19.48
N LEU A 99 -52.69 6.98 20.38
CA LEU A 99 -53.37 6.01 21.24
C LEU A 99 -54.20 6.74 22.32
N PRO A 100 -55.27 6.10 22.83
CA PRO A 100 -56.13 6.67 23.87
C PRO A 100 -55.40 6.95 25.18
#